data_AF-A0A9W7YI81-F1
#
_entry.id   AF-A0A9W7YI81-F1
#
_cell.length_a   1.000
_cell.length_b   1.000
_cell.length_c   1.000
_cell.angle_alpha   90.00
_cell.angle_beta   90.00
_cell.angle_gamma   90.00
#
_symmetry.space_group_name_H-M   'P 1'
#
loop_
_entity.id
_entity.type
_entity.pdbx_description
1 polymer ?
#
loop_
_entity_poly.entity_id
_entity_poly.type
_entity_poly.pdbx_seq_one_letter_code
_entity_poly.pdbx_strand_id
1 'polypeptide(L)'
;MTEIKQDFENIKFEQPVYQLVGEKNKQLNVVPFVPTSLLEQLLGQVTIEDVQKHIETVFSAAYFKMLVVGNFKPAEAVDAAQQVNQMLKSQPLPAHSHVPSRMVNIEPGHYIYRHMGEDPNMLNNAVVATFYCGMVTNPKDRTTMALLSQIAKDQFFDQLRTKEQLGYNVGASTNSFSSGKLTLDMMVQGESNPTYLLQRIDSFIYGFRQTLVEFNTVKFDALVESIVGKANEQLTSVDAEASRMWTPIEEATYDFAQLADEVESLQKVRLDDVLDMWD
;
A
#
# COMPACT_ATOMS: atom_id res chain seq x y z
N MET A 1 -22.68 -2.99 -18.68
CA MET A 1 -21.69 -2.24 -19.47
C MET A 1 -21.83 -0.72 -19.29
N THR A 2 -23.04 -0.15 -19.26
CA THR A 2 -23.25 1.29 -19.06
C THR A 2 -22.68 1.83 -17.75
N GLU A 3 -22.91 1.13 -16.63
CA GLU A 3 -22.38 1.51 -15.31
C GLU A 3 -20.85 1.48 -15.28
N ILE A 4 -20.24 0.36 -15.72
CA ILE A 4 -18.78 0.22 -15.85
C ILE A 4 -18.16 1.34 -16.70
N LYS A 5 -18.80 1.69 -17.82
CA LYS A 5 -18.34 2.78 -18.67
C LYS A 5 -18.40 4.13 -17.94
N GLN A 6 -19.50 4.39 -17.23
CA GLN A 6 -19.64 5.58 -16.41
C GLN A 6 -18.59 5.66 -15.31
N ASP A 7 -18.25 4.53 -14.69
CA ASP A 7 -17.20 4.46 -13.66
C ASP A 7 -15.84 4.86 -14.22
N PHE A 8 -15.47 4.35 -15.41
CA PHE A 8 -14.22 4.76 -16.07
C PHE A 8 -14.24 6.25 -16.44
N GLU A 9 -15.34 6.74 -17.01
CA GLU A 9 -15.49 8.15 -17.35
C GLU A 9 -15.41 9.06 -16.11
N ASN A 10 -15.74 8.54 -14.92
CA ASN A 10 -15.72 9.26 -13.65
C ASN A 10 -14.33 9.36 -13.01
N ILE A 11 -13.36 8.53 -13.41
CA ILE A 11 -12.00 8.51 -12.83
C ILE A 11 -11.33 9.89 -12.94
N LYS A 12 -11.55 10.61 -14.04
CA LYS A 12 -10.99 11.96 -14.24
C LYS A 12 -11.50 13.00 -13.23
N PHE A 13 -12.64 12.74 -12.59
CA PHE A 13 -13.24 13.60 -11.58
C PHE A 13 -12.86 13.19 -10.14
N GLU A 14 -12.07 12.12 -9.98
CA GLU A 14 -11.53 11.75 -8.67
C GLU A 14 -10.66 12.86 -8.08
N GLN A 15 -10.49 12.85 -6.76
CA GLN A 15 -9.63 13.82 -6.10
C GLN A 15 -8.17 13.69 -6.61
N PRO A 16 -7.43 14.81 -6.78
CA PRO A 16 -6.09 14.81 -7.34
C PRO A 16 -5.11 13.83 -6.69
N VAL A 17 -5.23 13.63 -5.38
CA VAL A 17 -4.37 12.68 -4.66
C VAL A 17 -4.55 11.24 -5.11
N TYR A 18 -5.79 10.81 -5.40
CA TYR A 18 -6.06 9.43 -5.84
C TYR A 18 -5.53 9.20 -7.25
N GLN A 19 -5.73 10.17 -8.14
CA GLN A 19 -5.14 10.16 -9.47
C GLN A 19 -3.61 10.07 -9.38
N LEU A 20 -2.98 10.89 -8.54
CA LEU A 20 -1.52 10.92 -8.38
C LEU A 20 -0.96 9.61 -7.80
N VAL A 21 -1.62 9.01 -6.81
CA VAL A 21 -1.22 7.70 -6.26
C VAL A 21 -1.37 6.60 -7.32
N GLY A 22 -2.45 6.65 -8.11
CA GLY A 22 -2.63 5.75 -9.25
C GLY A 22 -1.50 5.87 -10.27
N GLU A 23 -1.16 7.09 -10.69
CA GLU A 23 -0.05 7.35 -11.60
C GLU A 23 1.29 6.92 -11.02
N LYS A 24 1.57 7.26 -9.76
CA LYS A 24 2.77 6.79 -9.05
C LYS A 24 2.89 5.27 -9.14
N ASN A 25 1.83 4.54 -8.80
CA ASN A 25 1.83 3.09 -8.81
C ASN A 25 2.04 2.51 -10.22
N LYS A 26 1.55 3.18 -11.28
CA LYS A 26 1.83 2.80 -12.68
C LYS A 26 3.30 2.99 -13.06
N GLN A 27 3.93 4.08 -12.59
CA GLN A 27 5.35 4.34 -12.86
C GLN A 27 6.26 3.37 -12.09
N LEU A 28 5.87 2.99 -10.87
CA LEU A 28 6.68 2.13 -10.01
C LEU A 28 6.49 0.65 -10.33
N ASN A 29 5.26 0.18 -10.60
CA ASN A 29 5.00 -1.25 -10.81
C ASN A 29 5.20 -1.66 -12.28
N VAL A 30 5.95 -2.74 -12.48
CA VAL A 30 6.15 -3.43 -13.76
C VAL A 30 5.05 -4.47 -13.92
N VAL A 31 3.82 -3.98 -14.09
CA VAL A 31 2.63 -4.78 -14.43
C VAL A 31 2.06 -4.31 -15.76
N PRO A 32 1.37 -5.17 -16.52
CA PRO A 32 0.65 -4.74 -17.71
C PRO A 32 -0.40 -3.69 -17.31
N PHE A 33 -0.17 -2.44 -17.68
CA PHE A 33 -1.15 -1.37 -17.51
C PHE A 33 -1.89 -1.14 -18.82
N VAL A 34 -3.22 -1.15 -18.76
CA VAL A 34 -4.07 -0.76 -19.89
C VAL A 34 -4.61 0.63 -19.60
N PRO A 35 -4.35 1.64 -20.46
CA PRO A 35 -4.88 2.98 -20.27
C PRO A 35 -6.40 2.98 -20.13
N THR A 36 -6.93 3.75 -19.18
CA THR A 36 -8.38 3.89 -18.96
C THR A 36 -9.11 4.28 -20.25
N SER A 37 -8.56 5.22 -21.01
CA SER A 37 -9.11 5.66 -22.31
C SER A 37 -9.22 4.52 -23.33
N LEU A 38 -8.28 3.58 -23.31
CA LEU A 38 -8.34 2.38 -24.15
C LEU A 38 -9.44 1.42 -23.66
N LEU A 39 -9.58 1.25 -22.34
CA LEU A 39 -10.67 0.45 -21.77
C LEU A 39 -12.04 1.05 -22.14
N GLU A 40 -12.23 2.35 -22.01
CA GLU A 40 -13.45 3.07 -22.42
C GLU A 40 -13.78 2.83 -23.90
N GLN A 41 -12.78 2.93 -24.78
CA GLN A 41 -12.96 2.69 -26.23
C GLN A 41 -13.34 1.24 -26.52
N LEU A 42 -12.74 0.27 -25.82
CA LEU A 42 -12.95 -1.15 -26.07
C LEU A 42 -14.25 -1.67 -25.45
N LEU A 43 -14.70 -1.11 -24.33
CA LEU A 43 -15.91 -1.54 -23.64
C LEU A 43 -17.16 -1.50 -24.52
N GLY A 44 -17.27 -0.53 -25.42
CA GLY A 44 -18.39 -0.44 -26.37
C GLY A 44 -18.42 -1.55 -27.42
N GLN A 45 -17.32 -2.30 -27.56
CA GLN A 45 -17.15 -3.38 -28.54
C GLN A 45 -17.29 -4.78 -27.91
N VAL A 46 -17.29 -4.87 -26.58
CA VAL A 46 -17.41 -6.14 -25.86
C VAL A 46 -18.82 -6.70 -26.01
N THR A 47 -18.93 -7.94 -26.48
CA THR A 47 -20.21 -8.66 -26.60
C THR A 47 -20.40 -9.66 -25.45
N ILE A 48 -21.62 -10.19 -25.30
CA ILE A 48 -21.88 -11.25 -24.32
C ILE A 48 -21.11 -12.51 -24.70
N GLU A 49 -20.99 -12.78 -25.99
CA GLU A 49 -20.25 -13.90 -26.56
C GLU A 49 -18.75 -13.80 -26.21
N ASP A 50 -18.17 -12.59 -26.22
CA ASP A 50 -16.78 -12.36 -25.79
C ASP A 50 -16.60 -12.68 -24.31
N VAL A 51 -17.54 -12.26 -23.46
CA VAL A 51 -17.50 -12.55 -22.01
C VAL A 51 -17.61 -14.05 -21.77
N GLN A 52 -18.53 -14.74 -22.46
CA GLN A 52 -18.68 -16.20 -22.36
C GLN A 52 -17.39 -16.93 -22.75
N LYS A 53 -16.78 -16.54 -23.87
CA LYS A 53 -15.49 -17.10 -24.32
C LYS A 53 -14.35 -16.77 -23.36
N HIS A 54 -14.38 -15.58 -22.75
CA HIS A 54 -13.39 -15.19 -21.76
C HIS A 54 -13.49 -16.03 -20.49
N ILE A 55 -14.71 -16.34 -20.01
CA ILE A 55 -14.93 -17.26 -18.89
C ILE A 55 -14.30 -18.63 -19.16
N GLU A 56 -14.52 -19.19 -20.36
CA GLU A 56 -13.88 -20.45 -20.76
C GLU A 56 -12.35 -20.35 -20.73
N THR A 57 -11.80 -19.21 -21.15
CA THR A 57 -10.36 -18.96 -21.16
C THR A 57 -9.79 -18.87 -19.74
N VAL A 58 -10.43 -18.10 -18.86
CA VAL A 58 -10.03 -17.90 -17.46
C VAL A 58 -9.98 -19.23 -16.69
N PHE A 59 -10.95 -20.12 -16.94
CA PHE A 59 -11.01 -21.42 -16.30
C PHE A 59 -10.36 -22.55 -17.11
N SER A 60 -9.74 -22.28 -18.26
CA SER A 60 -9.04 -23.31 -19.04
C SER A 60 -7.80 -23.82 -18.33
N ALA A 61 -7.06 -22.91 -17.68
CA ALA A 61 -5.93 -23.23 -16.81
C ALA A 61 -5.93 -22.28 -15.61
N ALA A 62 -5.92 -22.82 -14.40
CA ALA A 62 -6.06 -22.04 -13.17
C ALA A 62 -5.08 -22.51 -12.09
N TYR A 63 -4.75 -21.58 -11.20
CA TYR A 63 -4.08 -21.83 -9.95
C TYR A 63 -4.85 -21.09 -8.87
N PHE A 64 -5.23 -21.80 -7.81
CA PHE A 64 -5.92 -21.21 -6.68
C PHE A 64 -5.17 -21.52 -5.39
N LYS A 65 -5.21 -20.56 -4.46
CA LYS A 65 -4.80 -20.73 -3.08
C LYS A 65 -6.07 -20.75 -2.23
N MET A 66 -6.12 -21.61 -1.23
CA MET A 66 -7.23 -21.70 -0.29
C MET A 66 -6.69 -21.66 1.13
N LEU A 67 -7.27 -20.80 1.96
CA LEU A 67 -7.04 -20.76 3.40
C LEU A 67 -8.33 -21.20 4.08
N VAL A 68 -8.23 -22.18 4.97
CA VAL A 68 -9.36 -22.70 5.76
C VAL A 68 -9.04 -22.45 7.23
N VAL A 69 -9.84 -21.63 7.89
CA VAL A 69 -9.69 -21.25 9.30
C VAL A 69 -11.02 -21.48 10.02
N GLY A 70 -10.95 -21.99 11.25
CA GLY A 70 -12.12 -22.23 12.10
C GLY A 70 -12.38 -23.71 12.39
N ASN A 71 -13.65 -24.07 12.58
CA ASN A 71 -14.05 -25.40 13.03
C ASN A 71 -14.10 -26.43 11.89
N PHE A 72 -12.93 -26.79 11.37
CA PHE A 72 -12.76 -27.82 10.35
C PHE A 72 -11.68 -28.81 10.75
N LYS A 73 -11.88 -30.07 10.41
CA LYS A 73 -10.83 -31.09 10.46
C LYS A 73 -9.90 -30.91 9.25
N PRO A 74 -8.62 -31.29 9.36
CA PRO A 74 -7.69 -31.24 8.22
C PRO A 74 -8.21 -31.97 6.97
N ALA A 75 -8.90 -33.10 7.15
CA ALA A 75 -9.50 -33.85 6.04
C ALA A 75 -10.61 -33.04 5.32
N GLU A 76 -11.44 -32.30 6.05
CA GLU A 76 -12.53 -31.49 5.49
C GLU A 76 -11.98 -30.32 4.66
N ALA A 77 -10.85 -29.73 5.08
CA ALA A 77 -10.17 -28.69 4.32
C ALA A 77 -9.58 -29.23 2.99
N VAL A 78 -8.98 -30.42 3.03
CA VAL A 78 -8.47 -31.10 1.84
C VAL A 78 -9.63 -31.47 0.89
N ASP A 79 -10.72 -32.00 1.43
CA ASP A 79 -11.91 -32.35 0.65
C ASP A 79 -12.53 -31.12 -0.01
N ALA A 80 -12.57 -29.96 0.67
CA ALA A 80 -13.05 -28.70 0.09
C ALA A 80 -12.19 -28.24 -1.10
N ALA A 81 -10.86 -28.28 -0.96
CA ALA A 81 -9.95 -27.95 -2.04
C ALA A 81 -10.09 -28.91 -3.24
N GLN A 82 -10.28 -30.21 -2.98
CA GLN A 82 -10.55 -31.20 -4.03
C GLN A 82 -11.87 -30.93 -4.75
N GLN A 83 -12.94 -30.58 -4.02
CA GLN A 83 -14.22 -30.22 -4.61
C GLN A 83 -14.10 -28.99 -5.53
N VAL A 84 -13.42 -27.94 -5.10
CA VAL A 84 -13.16 -26.76 -5.96
C VAL A 84 -12.41 -27.17 -7.22
N ASN A 85 -11.36 -27.97 -7.10
CA ASN A 85 -10.61 -28.46 -8.26
C ASN A 85 -11.47 -29.28 -9.23
N GLN A 86 -12.36 -30.14 -8.70
CA GLN A 86 -13.30 -30.94 -9.50
C GLN A 86 -14.40 -30.09 -10.17
N MET A 87 -14.84 -29.01 -9.53
CA MET A 87 -15.83 -28.08 -10.09
C MET A 87 -15.24 -27.23 -11.21
N LEU A 88 -14.03 -26.68 -11.00
CA LEU A 88 -13.36 -25.82 -11.98
C LEU A 88 -12.94 -26.60 -13.23
N LYS A 89 -12.49 -27.85 -13.07
CA LYS A 89 -11.98 -28.71 -14.17
C LYS A 89 -10.87 -28.05 -15.01
N SER A 90 -10.19 -27.06 -14.44
CA SER A 90 -9.10 -26.34 -15.08
C SER A 90 -7.84 -27.19 -15.17
N GLN A 91 -7.05 -26.98 -16.21
CA GLN A 91 -5.68 -27.47 -16.22
C GLN A 91 -4.83 -26.72 -15.17
N PRO A 92 -3.77 -27.32 -14.63
CA PRO A 92 -2.84 -26.57 -13.79
C PRO A 92 -2.23 -25.39 -14.56
N LEU A 93 -2.28 -24.20 -13.98
CA LEU A 93 -1.58 -23.05 -14.55
C LEU A 93 -0.06 -23.34 -14.61
N PRO A 94 0.61 -23.12 -15.75
CA PRO A 94 2.05 -23.38 -15.84
C PRO A 94 2.86 -22.50 -14.88
N ALA A 95 3.90 -23.06 -14.26
CA ALA A 95 4.73 -22.37 -13.28
C ALA A 95 5.30 -21.02 -13.79
N HIS A 96 5.63 -20.91 -15.07
CA HIS A 96 6.15 -19.68 -15.67
C HIS A 96 5.10 -18.57 -15.83
N SER A 97 3.81 -18.90 -15.75
CA SER A 97 2.70 -17.94 -15.79
C SER A 97 2.48 -17.27 -14.42
N HIS A 98 3.12 -17.78 -13.35
CA HIS A 98 3.15 -17.12 -12.05
C HIS A 98 4.20 -16.01 -12.06
N VAL A 99 3.89 -14.91 -12.74
CA VAL A 99 4.78 -13.75 -12.78
C VAL A 99 4.55 -12.92 -11.52
N PRO A 100 5.53 -12.83 -10.60
CA PRO A 100 5.39 -11.96 -9.44
C PRO A 100 5.33 -10.50 -9.90
N SER A 101 4.63 -9.67 -9.14
CA SER A 101 4.71 -8.22 -9.30
C SER A 101 6.18 -7.79 -9.17
N ARG A 102 6.62 -6.94 -10.08
CA ARG A 102 7.97 -6.38 -10.08
C ARG A 102 7.86 -4.87 -9.95
N MET A 103 8.87 -4.25 -9.36
CA MET A 103 8.95 -2.80 -9.24
C MET A 103 10.20 -2.29 -9.94
N VAL A 104 10.14 -1.07 -10.48
CA VAL A 104 11.30 -0.34 -10.98
C VAL A 104 12.28 -0.13 -9.83
N ASN A 105 13.55 -0.46 -10.04
CA ASN A 105 14.60 -0.08 -9.11
C ASN A 105 14.94 1.40 -9.35
N ILE A 106 14.55 2.27 -8.41
CA ILE A 106 14.99 3.66 -8.40
C ILE A 106 16.33 3.74 -7.66
N GLU A 107 17.34 4.27 -8.34
CA GLU A 107 18.65 4.58 -7.77
C GLU A 107 18.56 5.77 -6.80
N PRO A 108 19.50 5.94 -5.86
CA PRO A 108 19.53 7.11 -4.99
C PRO A 108 19.53 8.41 -5.79
N GLY A 109 18.59 9.30 -5.49
CA GLY A 109 18.45 10.57 -6.19
C GLY A 109 17.13 11.29 -5.89
N HIS A 110 16.97 12.47 -6.49
CA HIS A 110 15.74 13.25 -6.40
C HIS A 110 15.02 13.22 -7.75
N TYR A 111 13.81 12.66 -7.77
CA TYR A 111 13.02 12.46 -8.98
C TYR A 111 11.69 13.20 -8.86
N ILE A 112 11.32 13.95 -9.90
CA ILE A 112 10.05 14.66 -9.96
C ILE A 112 9.25 14.13 -11.14
N TYR A 113 8.10 13.55 -10.83
CA TYR A 113 7.07 13.23 -11.81
C TYR A 113 5.95 14.28 -11.71
N ARG A 114 5.48 14.78 -12.85
CA ARG A 114 4.38 15.74 -12.93
C ARG A 114 3.27 15.15 -13.77
N HIS A 115 2.06 15.20 -13.24
CA HIS A 115 0.85 14.80 -13.91
C HIS A 115 -0.14 15.96 -13.90
N MET A 116 -0.75 16.23 -15.06
CA MET A 116 -1.81 17.23 -15.18
C MET A 116 -3.15 16.48 -15.20
N GLY A 117 -4.01 16.76 -14.23
CA GLY A 117 -5.35 16.20 -14.18
C GLY A 117 -6.21 16.63 -15.38
N GLU A 118 -7.22 15.84 -15.70
CA GLU A 118 -8.07 16.03 -16.88
C GLU A 118 -9.31 16.90 -16.62
N ASP A 119 -9.76 17.03 -15.36
CA ASP A 119 -10.90 17.89 -15.01
C ASP A 119 -10.49 19.38 -14.98
N PRO A 120 -10.95 20.21 -15.93
CA PRO A 120 -10.62 21.63 -15.96
C PRO A 120 -11.23 22.43 -14.81
N ASN A 121 -12.22 21.87 -14.09
CA ASN A 121 -12.86 22.51 -12.94
C ASN A 121 -12.18 22.15 -11.62
N MET A 122 -11.16 21.28 -11.65
CA MET A 122 -10.43 20.89 -10.46
C MET A 122 -9.57 22.05 -9.94
N LEU A 123 -9.98 22.61 -8.80
CA LEU A 123 -9.25 23.71 -8.15
C LEU A 123 -8.10 23.21 -7.26
N ASN A 124 -8.18 21.97 -6.80
CA ASN A 124 -7.20 21.37 -5.90
C ASN A 124 -6.01 20.80 -6.67
N ASN A 125 -4.85 20.88 -6.05
CA ASN A 125 -3.61 20.24 -6.46
C ASN A 125 -3.20 19.23 -5.38
N ALA A 126 -2.38 18.24 -5.76
CA ALA A 126 -1.80 17.30 -4.82
C ALA A 126 -0.29 17.13 -5.05
N VAL A 127 0.42 16.84 -3.97
CA VAL A 127 1.81 16.38 -3.97
C VAL A 127 1.91 15.16 -3.07
N VAL A 128 2.60 14.13 -3.55
CA VAL A 128 2.98 12.95 -2.79
C VAL A 128 4.50 12.83 -2.87
N ALA A 129 5.18 12.96 -1.74
CA ALA A 129 6.61 12.69 -1.61
C ALA A 129 6.79 11.28 -1.05
N THR A 130 7.55 10.44 -1.74
CA THR A 130 7.79 9.04 -1.37
C THR A 130 9.28 8.85 -1.07
N PHE A 131 9.58 8.40 0.14
CA PHE A 131 10.93 8.11 0.61
C PHE A 131 11.11 6.62 0.82
N TYR A 132 12.25 6.05 0.43
CA TYR A 132 12.57 4.65 0.70
C TYR A 132 13.30 4.54 2.03
N CYS A 133 12.78 3.77 2.98
CA CYS A 133 13.39 3.62 4.30
C CYS A 133 13.47 2.14 4.69
N GLY A 134 14.49 1.47 4.16
CA GLY A 134 14.80 0.08 4.51
C GLY A 134 14.00 -0.98 3.76
N MET A 135 14.07 -2.21 4.28
CA MET A 135 13.55 -3.41 3.65
C MET A 135 12.53 -4.12 4.54
N VAL A 136 11.39 -4.51 3.97
CA VAL A 136 10.33 -5.25 4.66
C VAL A 136 10.82 -6.60 5.17
N THR A 137 11.88 -7.17 4.61
CA THR A 137 12.45 -8.43 5.09
C THR A 137 13.22 -8.29 6.41
N ASN A 138 13.53 -7.07 6.84
CA ASN A 138 14.22 -6.79 8.09
C ASN A 138 13.22 -6.34 9.18
N PRO A 139 13.02 -7.11 10.25
CA PRO A 139 12.13 -6.73 11.35
C PRO A 139 12.50 -5.37 11.99
N LYS A 140 13.80 -5.05 12.06
CA LYS A 140 14.26 -3.76 12.60
C LYS A 140 13.78 -2.60 11.72
N ASP A 141 13.85 -2.73 10.41
CA ASP A 141 13.41 -1.67 9.49
C ASP A 141 11.90 -1.47 9.59
N ARG A 142 11.11 -2.55 9.60
CA ARG A 142 9.65 -2.48 9.74
C ARG A 142 9.23 -1.75 11.03
N THR A 143 9.85 -2.13 12.14
CA THR A 143 9.51 -1.59 13.46
C THR A 143 10.00 -0.16 13.66
N THR A 144 11.19 0.17 13.17
CA THR A 144 11.73 1.55 13.16
C THR A 144 10.86 2.45 12.28
N MET A 145 10.45 1.97 11.10
CA MET A 145 9.53 2.69 10.20
C MET A 145 8.15 2.90 10.82
N ALA A 146 7.60 1.90 11.52
CA ALA A 146 6.32 2.05 12.21
C ALA A 146 6.37 3.16 13.29
N LEU A 147 7.46 3.23 14.05
CA LEU A 147 7.70 4.29 15.03
C LEU A 147 7.88 5.65 14.35
N LEU A 148 8.76 5.74 13.35
CA LEU A 148 9.04 6.95 12.59
C LEU A 148 7.76 7.53 11.99
N SER A 149 6.97 6.70 11.30
CA SER A 149 5.77 7.13 10.61
C SER A 149 4.68 7.61 11.57
N GLN A 150 4.54 7.00 12.75
CA GLN A 150 3.58 7.46 13.75
C GLN A 150 3.96 8.85 14.30
N ILE A 151 5.25 9.08 14.56
CA ILE A 151 5.74 10.41 14.99
C ILE A 151 5.57 11.43 13.85
N ALA A 152 5.99 11.07 12.64
CA ALA A 152 5.93 11.96 11.47
C ALA A 152 4.50 12.33 11.12
N LYS A 153 3.56 11.38 11.16
CA LYS A 153 2.14 11.61 10.82
C LYS A 153 1.52 12.72 11.66
N ASP A 154 1.70 12.68 12.97
CA ASP A 154 1.09 13.65 13.88
C ASP A 154 1.71 15.05 13.69
N GLN A 155 3.04 15.13 13.53
CA GLN A 155 3.75 16.40 13.32
C GLN A 155 3.46 17.00 11.93
N PHE A 156 3.41 16.16 10.91
CA PHE A 156 3.14 16.56 9.53
C PHE A 156 1.72 17.11 9.40
N PHE A 157 0.75 16.42 10.01
CA PHE A 157 -0.63 16.90 10.07
C PHE A 157 -0.70 18.23 10.83
N ASP A 158 -0.15 18.33 12.04
CA ASP A 158 -0.20 19.57 12.81
C ASP A 158 0.42 20.76 12.06
N GLN A 159 1.59 20.58 11.44
CA GLN A 159 2.23 21.64 10.69
C GLN A 159 1.42 22.02 9.44
N LEU A 160 1.18 21.10 8.50
CA LEU A 160 0.64 21.45 7.19
C LEU A 160 -0.88 21.64 7.21
N ARG A 161 -1.62 20.90 8.05
CA ARG A 161 -3.08 20.99 8.14
C ARG A 161 -3.53 22.04 9.14
N THR A 162 -3.00 22.01 10.37
CA THR A 162 -3.52 22.83 11.48
C THR A 162 -2.93 24.23 11.45
N LYS A 163 -1.60 24.36 11.34
CA LYS A 163 -0.89 25.65 11.41
C LYS A 163 -0.86 26.36 10.07
N GLU A 164 -0.49 25.67 8.99
CA GLU A 164 -0.31 26.26 7.66
C GLU A 164 -1.57 26.23 6.79
N GLN A 165 -2.57 25.42 7.17
CA GLN A 165 -3.88 25.33 6.51
C GLN A 165 -3.81 25.07 5.00
N LEU A 166 -2.86 24.23 4.55
CA LEU A 166 -2.54 24.03 3.14
C LEU A 166 -3.57 23.19 2.37
N GLY A 167 -4.43 22.46 3.08
CA GLY A 167 -5.32 21.51 2.44
C GLY A 167 -6.09 20.67 3.44
N TYR A 168 -7.23 20.11 3.03
CA TYR A 168 -8.02 19.23 3.91
C TYR A 168 -7.41 17.85 4.05
N ASN A 169 -6.80 17.32 2.97
CA ASN A 169 -6.21 16.00 2.95
C ASN A 169 -4.69 16.12 3.08
N VAL A 170 -4.20 15.84 4.29
CA VAL A 170 -2.79 15.85 4.67
C VAL A 170 -2.53 14.58 5.45
N GLY A 171 -1.49 13.84 5.09
CA GLY A 171 -1.17 12.61 5.80
C GLY A 171 0.22 12.09 5.52
N ALA A 172 0.71 11.28 6.45
CA ALA A 172 1.85 10.42 6.23
C ALA A 172 1.40 8.96 6.38
N SER A 173 1.91 8.07 5.52
CA SER A 173 1.63 6.64 5.56
C SER A 173 2.86 5.83 5.17
N THR A 174 2.86 4.56 5.55
CA THR A 174 3.90 3.61 5.15
C THR A 174 3.35 2.64 4.12
N ASN A 175 4.15 2.29 3.13
CA ASN A 175 3.81 1.25 2.16
C ASN A 175 4.99 0.27 2.02
N SER A 176 4.67 -0.96 1.63
CA SER A 176 5.64 -1.95 1.17
C SER A 176 5.36 -2.26 -0.29
N PHE A 177 6.41 -2.44 -1.08
CA PHE A 177 6.29 -2.87 -2.46
C PHE A 177 6.69 -4.33 -2.61
N SER A 178 6.29 -4.97 -3.71
CA SER A 178 6.66 -6.35 -4.07
C SER A 178 8.17 -6.60 -4.16
N SER A 179 8.96 -5.53 -4.35
CA SER A 179 10.42 -5.56 -4.27
C SER A 179 10.98 -5.75 -2.84
N GLY A 180 10.11 -5.67 -1.83
CA GLY A 180 10.47 -5.65 -0.43
C GLY A 180 10.92 -4.28 0.10
N LYS A 181 10.91 -3.21 -0.70
CA LYS A 181 11.23 -1.87 -0.21
C LYS A 181 10.09 -1.31 0.65
N LEU A 182 10.44 -0.71 1.79
CA LEU A 182 9.53 0.08 2.63
C LEU A 182 9.59 1.54 2.23
N THR A 183 8.44 2.22 2.25
CA THR A 183 8.36 3.63 1.91
C THR A 183 7.55 4.44 2.90
N LEU A 184 8.00 5.67 3.15
CA LEU A 184 7.25 6.72 3.83
C LEU A 184 6.69 7.67 2.78
N ASP A 185 5.37 7.73 2.69
CA ASP A 185 4.65 8.64 1.80
C ASP A 185 4.12 9.82 2.61
N MET A 186 4.44 11.04 2.18
CA MET A 186 3.89 12.28 2.73
C MET A 186 3.06 12.97 1.65
N MET A 187 1.78 13.18 1.94
CA MET A 187 0.82 13.69 0.97
C MET A 187 0.11 14.96 1.44
N VAL A 188 -0.10 15.89 0.52
CA VAL A 188 -0.84 17.13 0.74
C VAL A 188 -1.71 17.39 -0.46
N GLN A 189 -2.99 17.71 -0.22
CA GLN A 189 -3.91 18.17 -1.26
C GLN A 189 -4.66 19.44 -0.83
N GLY A 190 -4.59 20.48 -1.66
CA GLY A 190 -5.33 21.73 -1.48
C GLY A 190 -5.19 22.69 -2.66
N GLU A 191 -5.70 23.91 -2.52
CA GLU A 191 -5.79 24.89 -3.63
C GLU A 191 -4.44 25.52 -4.01
N SER A 192 -3.42 25.36 -3.16
CA SER A 192 -2.09 25.91 -3.42
C SER A 192 -1.41 25.22 -4.61
N ASN A 193 -0.51 25.94 -5.30
CA ASN A 193 0.22 25.37 -6.41
C ASN A 193 1.16 24.21 -5.95
N PRO A 194 1.38 23.17 -6.79
CA PRO A 194 2.18 22.00 -6.41
C PRO A 194 3.61 22.32 -5.99
N THR A 195 4.25 23.32 -6.60
CA THR A 195 5.62 23.73 -6.26
C THR A 195 5.70 24.24 -4.83
N TYR A 196 4.73 25.06 -4.41
CA TYR A 196 4.64 25.56 -3.04
C TYR A 196 4.36 24.41 -2.07
N LEU A 197 3.42 23.52 -2.39
CA LEU A 197 3.13 22.35 -1.55
C LEU A 197 4.38 21.48 -1.33
N LEU A 198 5.16 21.22 -2.38
CA LEU A 198 6.42 20.49 -2.27
C LEU A 198 7.42 21.22 -1.37
N GLN A 199 7.57 22.54 -1.51
CA GLN A 199 8.45 23.33 -0.63
C GLN A 199 8.02 23.26 0.85
N ARG A 200 6.72 23.13 1.13
CA ARG A 200 6.23 22.96 2.51
C ARG A 200 6.53 21.57 3.06
N ILE A 201 6.46 20.53 2.21
CA ILE A 201 6.92 19.18 2.57
C ILE A 201 8.43 19.20 2.84
N ASP A 202 9.23 19.81 1.96
CA ASP A 202 10.68 19.96 2.18
C ASP A 202 10.98 20.69 3.49
N SER A 203 10.27 21.79 3.76
CA SER A 203 10.41 22.56 5.01
C SER A 203 10.09 21.71 6.25
N PHE A 204 9.05 20.87 6.18
CA PHE A 204 8.75 19.90 7.23
C PHE A 204 9.91 18.92 7.41
N ILE A 205 10.42 18.34 6.33
CA ILE A 205 11.51 17.34 6.39
C ILE A 205 12.75 17.95 7.08
N TYR A 206 13.19 19.14 6.66
CA TYR A 206 14.34 19.79 7.29
C TYR A 206 14.10 20.11 8.77
N GLY A 207 12.89 20.50 9.16
CA GLY A 207 12.55 20.80 10.55
C GLY A 207 12.34 19.56 11.43
N PHE A 208 11.83 18.48 10.85
CA PHE A 208 11.40 17.28 11.58
C PHE A 208 12.57 16.55 12.23
N ARG A 209 13.77 16.63 11.64
CA ARG A 209 14.99 16.10 12.26
C ARG A 209 15.21 16.66 13.67
N GLN A 210 15.00 17.96 13.86
CA GLN A 210 15.16 18.57 15.18
C GLN A 210 14.10 18.06 16.17
N THR A 211 12.87 17.84 15.69
CA THR A 211 11.80 17.22 16.48
C THR A 211 12.17 15.81 16.95
N LEU A 212 12.85 15.01 16.12
CA LEU A 212 13.34 13.69 16.51
C LEU A 212 14.46 13.76 17.55
N VAL A 213 15.41 14.68 17.39
CA VAL A 213 16.51 14.90 18.36
C VAL A 213 15.97 15.34 19.74
N GLU A 214 14.95 16.19 19.75
CA GLU A 214 14.32 16.69 20.97
C GLU A 214 13.19 15.78 21.47
N PHE A 215 12.97 14.64 20.82
CA PHE A 215 11.84 13.78 21.14
C PHE A 215 12.01 13.16 22.53
N ASN A 216 10.94 13.25 23.33
CA ASN A 216 10.97 12.80 24.71
C ASN A 216 10.99 11.26 24.77
N THR A 217 11.99 10.69 25.44
CA THR A 217 12.14 9.24 25.63
C THR A 217 10.93 8.61 26.32
N VAL A 218 10.30 9.28 27.29
CA VAL A 218 9.07 8.80 27.94
C VAL A 218 7.91 8.70 26.93
N LYS A 219 7.81 9.65 26.00
CA LYS A 219 6.79 9.58 24.93
C LYS A 219 7.12 8.49 23.92
N PHE A 220 8.40 8.28 23.64
CA PHE A 220 8.87 7.21 22.76
C PHE A 220 8.55 5.83 23.35
N ASP A 221 8.87 5.61 24.63
CA ASP A 221 8.59 4.35 25.33
C ASP A 221 7.08 4.08 25.36
N ALA A 222 6.26 5.08 25.66
CA ALA A 222 4.79 4.96 25.61
C ALA A 222 4.27 4.64 24.20
N LEU A 223 4.92 5.16 23.15
CA LEU A 223 4.60 4.84 21.77
C LEU A 223 4.95 3.38 21.45
N VAL A 224 6.14 2.91 21.86
CA VAL A 224 6.54 1.49 21.73
C VAL A 224 5.54 0.59 22.43
N GLU A 225 5.19 0.90 23.68
CA GLU A 225 4.17 0.15 24.44
C GLU A 225 2.81 0.15 23.74
N SER A 226 2.39 1.28 23.14
CA SER A 226 1.15 1.34 22.38
C SER A 226 1.15 0.44 21.16
N ILE A 227 2.25 0.42 20.39
CA ILE A 227 2.37 -0.43 19.20
C ILE A 227 2.43 -1.91 19.61
N VAL A 228 3.23 -2.25 20.63
CA VAL A 228 3.31 -3.61 21.17
C VAL A 228 1.96 -4.06 21.74
N GLY A 229 1.23 -3.16 22.40
CA GLY A 229 -0.11 -3.42 22.91
C GLY A 229 -1.06 -3.82 21.78
N LYS A 230 -1.13 -3.00 20.73
CA LYS A 230 -1.95 -3.30 19.52
C LYS A 230 -1.55 -4.61 18.85
N ALA A 231 -0.26 -4.90 18.76
CA ALA A 231 0.25 -6.15 18.18
C ALA A 231 -0.17 -7.39 19.00
N ASN A 232 -0.31 -7.25 20.32
CA ASN A 232 -0.71 -8.33 21.21
C ASN A 232 -2.23 -8.39 21.47
N GLU A 233 -3.02 -7.50 20.87
CA GLU A 233 -4.47 -7.56 20.98
C GLU A 233 -4.98 -8.90 20.44
N GLN A 234 -5.77 -9.59 21.26
CA GLN A 234 -6.36 -10.86 20.86
C GLN A 234 -7.38 -10.59 19.76
N LEU A 235 -7.24 -11.31 18.64
CA LEU A 235 -8.21 -11.28 17.56
C LEU A 235 -9.55 -11.82 18.08
N THR A 236 -10.61 -11.03 17.91
CA THR A 236 -11.93 -11.32 18.49
C THR A 236 -12.87 -12.08 17.56
N SER A 237 -12.45 -12.31 16.30
CA SER A 237 -13.23 -13.04 15.31
C SER A 237 -12.35 -13.95 14.45
N VAL A 238 -12.98 -15.02 13.94
CA VAL A 238 -12.35 -15.93 12.97
C VAL A 238 -11.97 -15.19 11.69
N ASP A 239 -12.77 -14.20 11.27
CA ASP A 239 -12.46 -13.38 10.08
C ASP A 239 -11.20 -12.54 10.26
N ALA A 240 -10.97 -12.02 11.47
CA ALA A 240 -9.75 -11.27 11.79
C ALA A 240 -8.52 -12.19 11.78
N GLU A 241 -8.64 -13.40 12.33
CA GLU A 241 -7.58 -14.43 12.27
C GLU A 241 -7.29 -14.88 10.84
N ALA A 242 -8.33 -15.16 10.05
CA ALA A 242 -8.20 -15.54 8.65
C ALA A 242 -7.55 -14.42 7.83
N SER A 243 -7.96 -13.17 8.04
CA SER A 243 -7.34 -12.01 7.36
C SER A 243 -5.85 -11.90 7.68
N ARG A 244 -5.47 -12.04 8.98
CA ARG A 244 -4.06 -12.02 9.40
C ARG A 244 -3.25 -13.15 8.77
N MET A 245 -3.80 -14.35 8.67
CA MET A 245 -3.13 -15.49 8.03
C MET A 245 -3.08 -15.36 6.50
N TRP A 246 -4.04 -14.65 5.89
CA TRP A 246 -4.11 -14.50 4.45
C TRP A 246 -3.04 -13.56 3.90
N THR A 247 -2.72 -12.47 4.60
CA THR A 247 -1.72 -11.48 4.17
C THR A 247 -0.39 -12.11 3.70
N PRO A 248 0.33 -12.92 4.50
CA PRO A 248 1.59 -13.51 4.05
C PRO A 248 1.42 -14.53 2.89
N ILE A 249 0.22 -15.10 2.71
CA ILE A 249 -0.09 -16.01 1.59
C ILE A 249 -0.28 -15.21 0.29
N GLU A 250 -0.99 -14.08 0.38
CA GLU A 250 -1.25 -13.15 -0.72
C GLU A 250 0.05 -12.48 -1.20
N GLU A 251 0.86 -12.01 -0.25
CA GLU A 251 2.17 -11.40 -0.51
C GLU A 251 3.26 -12.43 -0.90
N ALA A 252 2.96 -13.72 -0.76
CA ALA A 252 3.88 -14.83 -1.00
C ALA A 252 5.16 -14.81 -0.13
N THR A 253 5.11 -14.14 1.03
CA THR A 253 6.18 -14.13 2.04
C THR A 253 6.11 -15.37 2.92
N TYR A 254 4.90 -15.87 3.18
CA TYR A 254 4.62 -17.00 4.08
C TYR A 254 5.22 -16.84 5.49
N ASP A 255 5.49 -15.61 5.91
CA ASP A 255 6.01 -15.28 7.23
C ASP A 255 4.87 -15.10 8.23
N PHE A 256 4.42 -16.22 8.80
CA PHE A 256 3.40 -16.21 9.86
C PHE A 256 3.94 -15.78 11.22
N ALA A 257 5.28 -15.72 11.38
CA ALA A 257 5.96 -15.31 12.61
C ALA A 257 6.24 -13.81 12.65
N GLN A 258 6.04 -13.10 11.53
CA GLN A 258 6.35 -11.68 11.34
C GLN A 258 5.97 -10.80 12.53
N LEU A 259 4.76 -10.94 13.07
CA LEU A 259 4.30 -10.12 14.19
C LEU A 259 5.08 -10.40 15.49
N ALA A 260 5.43 -11.67 15.74
CA ALA A 260 6.24 -12.03 16.91
C ALA A 260 7.65 -11.44 16.80
N ASP A 261 8.25 -11.52 15.61
CA ASP A 261 9.57 -10.95 15.31
C ASP A 261 9.55 -9.41 15.41
N GLU A 262 8.47 -8.77 14.97
CA GLU A 262 8.25 -7.33 15.12
C GLU A 262 8.10 -6.92 16.59
N VAL A 263 7.34 -7.67 17.39
CA VAL A 263 7.21 -7.40 18.83
C VAL A 263 8.56 -7.53 19.55
N GLU A 264 9.35 -8.56 19.24
CA GLU A 264 10.70 -8.71 19.79
C GLU A 264 11.62 -7.57 19.34
N SER A 265 11.53 -7.18 18.06
CA SER A 265 12.32 -6.08 17.51
C SER A 265 11.95 -4.73 18.14
N LEU A 266 10.66 -4.42 18.32
CA LEU A 266 10.18 -3.18 18.95
C LEU A 266 10.78 -2.94 20.34
N GLN A 267 10.98 -4.00 21.13
CA GLN A 267 11.61 -3.91 22.45
C GLN A 267 13.09 -3.50 22.39
N LYS A 268 13.75 -3.71 21.25
CA LYS A 268 15.16 -3.43 21.02
C LYS A 268 15.41 -2.11 20.29
N VAL A 269 14.43 -1.60 19.53
CA VAL A 269 14.53 -0.31 18.84
C VAL A 269 14.69 0.83 19.85
N ARG A 270 15.52 1.81 19.50
CA ARG A 270 15.77 3.03 20.27
C ARG A 270 15.45 4.26 19.42
N LEU A 271 15.31 5.41 20.08
CA LEU A 271 15.10 6.68 19.37
C LEU A 271 16.24 7.00 18.40
N ASP A 272 17.48 6.63 18.73
CA ASP A 272 18.63 6.77 17.84
C ASP A 272 18.46 5.98 16.53
N ASP A 273 17.85 4.79 16.56
CA ASP A 273 17.58 4.03 15.33
C ASP A 273 16.57 4.75 14.42
N VAL A 274 15.60 5.45 15.01
CA VAL A 274 14.62 6.25 14.27
C VAL A 274 15.28 7.49 13.66
N LEU A 275 16.20 8.12 14.39
CA LEU A 275 16.99 9.23 13.88
C LEU A 275 17.94 8.79 12.76
N ASP A 276 18.61 7.65 12.93
CA ASP A 276 19.50 7.07 11.90
C ASP A 276 18.74 6.65 10.63
N MET A 277 17.48 6.22 10.75
CA MET A 277 16.63 5.93 9.59
C MET A 277 16.18 7.20 8.86
N TRP A 278 16.09 8.32 9.57
CA TRP A 278 15.69 9.60 9.02
C TRP A 278 16.83 10.33 8.28
N ASP A 279 18.05 10.21 8.80
CA ASP A 279 19.28 10.80 8.23
C ASP A 279 19.78 10.06 6.97
#